data_AF-A0A7C2Y5P1-F1
#
_entry.id   AF-A0A7C2Y5P1-F1
#
_cell.length_a   1.000
_cell.length_b   1.000
_cell.length_c   1.000
_cell.angle_alpha   90.00
_cell.angle_beta   90.00
_cell.angle_gamma   90.00
#
_symmetry.space_group_name_H-M   'P 1'
#
loop_
_entity.id
_entity.type
_entity.pdbx_description
1 polymer ?
#
loop_
_entity_poly.entity_id
_entity_poly.type
_entity_poly.pdbx_seq_one_letter_code
_entity_poly.pdbx_strand_id
1 'polypeptide(L)'
;MGMKMTKHTFLKIFGWVMTLAFLPPQSLAQQYQTLGPASCGLGQTNCHTRENAWWTTDAHHNSLDRFYDPDEECLQIAKLYGITPADMLKGNKGCMRCHGTVISEKAARESEYGVSCESCHGPGSGYKDPHSEKPGGYEKALKLGLVELENLDKRAVACVYCHFITEPKLISAGHSTGEKFNYVTKMKSIANPNHWKKPLEPADQLKPAFAKALKARGPAPVARAEPAPPTPKPTPIAPTPPPVKDVVTDEPPPSPKPRPRPVPIPPAPRPVLPTALPAEDVQPLTLDPFPTVTDSTSLQELILILKKRLEYLYQKTGGID
;
A
#
# COMPACT_ATOMS: atom_id res chain seq x y z
N MET A 1 81.75 35.28 -29.82
CA MET A 1 81.68 34.38 -30.99
C MET A 1 80.54 33.39 -30.74
N GLY A 2 79.45 33.51 -31.50
CA GLY A 2 78.20 32.81 -31.19
C GLY A 2 78.23 31.31 -31.48
N MET A 3 77.41 30.56 -30.75
CA MET A 3 76.99 29.21 -31.13
C MET A 3 75.49 29.06 -30.92
N LYS A 4 74.89 28.31 -31.84
CA LYS A 4 73.50 28.34 -32.28
C LYS A 4 72.57 27.49 -31.41
N MET A 5 71.29 27.85 -31.50
CA MET A 5 70.11 27.11 -31.06
C MET A 5 70.08 25.66 -31.54
N THR A 6 69.57 24.77 -30.69
CA THR A 6 68.87 23.54 -31.09
C THR A 6 67.42 23.62 -30.61
N LYS A 7 66.50 23.62 -31.57
CA LYS A 7 65.05 23.61 -31.34
C LYS A 7 64.63 22.21 -30.88
N HIS A 8 63.99 22.11 -29.71
CA HIS A 8 63.35 20.88 -29.27
C HIS A 8 61.92 20.81 -29.81
N THR A 9 61.66 19.73 -30.53
CA THR A 9 60.36 19.29 -31.05
C THR A 9 59.39 19.04 -29.89
N PHE A 10 58.37 19.88 -29.74
CA PHE A 10 57.25 19.64 -28.83
C PHE A 10 56.29 18.60 -29.43
N LEU A 11 56.40 17.36 -28.99
CA LEU A 11 55.44 16.30 -29.28
C LEU A 11 54.20 16.50 -28.39
N LYS A 12 53.11 17.00 -28.97
CA LYS A 12 51.82 17.15 -28.28
C LYS A 12 51.17 15.78 -28.10
N ILE A 13 51.30 15.21 -26.90
CA ILE A 13 50.53 14.03 -26.48
C ILE A 13 49.12 14.51 -26.14
N PHE A 14 48.17 14.27 -27.04
CA PHE A 14 46.73 14.41 -26.75
C PHE A 14 46.32 13.25 -25.84
N GLY A 15 46.30 13.51 -24.52
CA GLY A 15 45.75 12.58 -23.55
C GLY A 15 44.24 12.46 -23.74
N TRP A 16 43.79 11.32 -24.28
CA TRP A 16 42.39 10.92 -24.24
C TRP A 16 42.04 10.56 -22.80
N VAL A 17 41.40 11.48 -22.09
CA VAL A 17 40.73 11.19 -20.83
C VAL A 17 39.49 10.36 -21.17
N MET A 18 39.61 9.04 -21.03
CA MET A 18 38.48 8.11 -21.04
C MET A 18 37.64 8.39 -19.78
N THR A 19 36.65 9.27 -19.91
CA THR A 19 35.62 9.49 -18.90
C THR A 19 34.82 8.21 -18.76
N LEU A 20 35.15 7.39 -17.76
CA LEU A 20 34.31 6.28 -17.32
C LEU A 20 32.96 6.84 -16.89
N ALA A 21 31.97 6.74 -17.77
CA ALA A 21 30.59 7.06 -17.45
C ALA A 21 30.12 6.12 -16.33
N PHE A 22 30.00 6.65 -15.12
CA PHE A 22 29.30 5.99 -14.03
C PHE A 22 27.83 5.85 -14.42
N LEU A 23 27.46 4.70 -14.96
CA LEU A 23 26.06 4.32 -15.10
C LEU A 23 25.47 4.18 -13.69
N PRO A 24 24.36 4.87 -13.38
CA PRO A 24 23.69 4.68 -12.10
C PRO A 24 23.28 3.20 -11.97
N PRO A 25 23.33 2.62 -10.76
CA PRO A 25 22.86 1.26 -10.56
C PRO A 25 21.43 1.16 -11.04
N GLN A 26 21.20 0.36 -12.09
CA GLN A 26 19.86 0.03 -12.51
C GLN A 26 19.18 -0.61 -11.31
N SER A 27 18.12 0.04 -10.83
CA SER A 27 17.19 -0.59 -9.88
C SER A 27 16.82 -1.93 -10.48
N LEU A 28 17.22 -3.03 -9.84
CA LEU A 28 16.73 -4.35 -10.18
C LEU A 28 15.22 -4.27 -9.96
N ALA A 29 14.47 -4.09 -11.05
CA ALA A 29 13.04 -4.31 -11.04
C ALA A 29 12.79 -5.65 -10.35
N GLN A 30 11.76 -5.71 -9.50
CA GLN A 30 11.37 -6.95 -8.84
C GLN A 30 11.28 -8.04 -9.91
N GLN A 31 12.17 -9.05 -9.83
CA GLN A 31 12.36 -10.06 -10.87
C GLN A 31 11.05 -10.81 -11.20
N TYR A 32 10.11 -10.83 -10.25
CA TYR A 32 8.81 -11.46 -10.37
C TYR A 32 7.69 -10.48 -9.97
N GLN A 33 6.61 -10.51 -10.73
CA GLN A 33 5.36 -9.80 -10.51
C GLN A 33 4.37 -10.58 -9.65
N THR A 34 3.59 -9.84 -8.87
CA THR A 34 2.41 -10.28 -8.13
C THR A 34 1.20 -10.21 -9.05
N LEU A 35 0.47 -11.32 -9.18
CA LEU A 35 -0.60 -11.52 -10.15
C LEU A 35 -2.02 -11.36 -9.57
N GLY A 36 -2.17 -11.48 -8.26
CA GLY A 36 -3.43 -11.50 -7.53
C GLY A 36 -4.00 -12.92 -7.31
N PRO A 37 -5.02 -13.06 -6.44
CA PRO A 37 -5.57 -14.35 -6.01
C PRO A 37 -6.19 -15.20 -7.13
N ALA A 38 -6.67 -14.58 -8.22
CA ALA A 38 -7.18 -15.32 -9.37
C ALA A 38 -6.11 -16.24 -9.98
N SER A 39 -4.84 -15.84 -9.91
CA SER A 39 -3.70 -16.67 -10.35
C SER A 39 -3.54 -17.95 -9.54
N CYS A 40 -4.03 -17.95 -8.29
CA CYS A 40 -3.99 -19.05 -7.34
C CYS A 40 -5.29 -19.89 -7.35
N GLY A 41 -6.18 -19.65 -8.31
CA GLY A 41 -7.41 -20.43 -8.47
C GLY A 41 -8.63 -19.87 -7.74
N LEU A 42 -8.61 -18.63 -7.24
CA LEU A 42 -9.81 -18.01 -6.67
C LEU A 42 -10.95 -18.00 -7.70
N GLY A 43 -12.09 -18.59 -7.32
CA GLY A 43 -13.25 -18.75 -8.22
C GLY A 43 -13.16 -19.93 -9.20
N GLN A 44 -12.13 -20.77 -9.08
CA GLN A 44 -11.92 -21.98 -9.88
C GLN A 44 -12.05 -23.22 -9.00
N THR A 45 -12.30 -24.39 -9.61
CA THR A 45 -12.50 -25.65 -8.88
C THR A 45 -11.30 -26.60 -8.94
N ASN A 46 -10.29 -26.29 -9.76
CA ASN A 46 -9.15 -27.15 -10.07
C ASN A 46 -7.84 -26.78 -9.35
N CYS A 47 -7.72 -25.55 -8.82
CA CYS A 47 -6.49 -25.06 -8.19
C CYS A 47 -6.77 -24.49 -6.79
N HIS A 48 -6.09 -25.05 -5.78
CA HIS A 48 -6.11 -24.59 -4.38
C HIS A 48 -7.51 -24.32 -3.78
N THR A 49 -8.52 -25.11 -4.14
CA THR A 49 -9.92 -24.90 -3.76
C THR A 49 -10.12 -24.83 -2.24
N ARG A 50 -9.42 -25.68 -1.47
CA ARG A 50 -9.49 -25.68 0.00
C ARG A 50 -8.91 -24.39 0.58
N GLU A 51 -7.72 -24.02 0.12
CA GLU A 51 -7.00 -22.85 0.61
C GLU A 51 -7.77 -21.57 0.29
N ASN A 52 -8.37 -21.48 -0.90
CA ASN A 52 -9.23 -20.35 -1.28
C ASN A 52 -10.50 -20.28 -0.41
N ALA A 53 -11.17 -21.42 -0.16
CA ALA A 53 -12.36 -21.47 0.69
C ALA A 53 -12.07 -21.01 2.13
N TRP A 54 -10.92 -21.42 2.69
CA TRP A 54 -10.47 -20.91 3.98
C TRP A 54 -10.21 -19.40 3.93
N TRP A 55 -9.42 -18.94 2.95
CA TRP A 55 -8.98 -17.56 2.86
C TRP A 55 -10.16 -16.58 2.80
N THR A 56 -11.23 -16.90 2.06
CA THR A 56 -12.42 -16.03 1.96
C THR A 56 -13.12 -15.74 3.29
N THR A 57 -12.79 -16.49 4.35
CA THR A 57 -13.32 -16.28 5.71
C THR A 57 -12.28 -15.77 6.70
N ASP A 58 -11.02 -15.63 6.27
CA ASP A 58 -9.92 -15.21 7.12
C ASP A 58 -9.83 -13.68 7.22
N ALA A 59 -9.31 -13.18 8.35
CA ALA A 59 -9.15 -11.74 8.58
C ALA A 59 -8.25 -11.06 7.54
N HIS A 60 -7.31 -11.80 6.92
CA HIS A 60 -6.46 -11.27 5.85
C HIS A 60 -7.26 -10.93 4.58
N HIS A 61 -8.33 -11.68 4.26
CA HIS A 61 -9.17 -11.35 3.10
C HIS A 61 -9.85 -9.98 3.27
N ASN A 62 -10.33 -9.70 4.48
CA ASN A 62 -11.09 -8.50 4.83
C ASN A 62 -10.19 -7.33 5.28
N SER A 63 -8.87 -7.41 5.08
CA SER A 63 -7.94 -6.41 5.62
C SER A 63 -8.07 -5.02 4.97
N LEU A 64 -8.75 -4.92 3.83
CA LEU A 64 -9.06 -3.65 3.16
C LEU A 64 -10.33 -2.98 3.67
N ASP A 65 -11.25 -3.71 4.30
CA ASP A 65 -12.60 -3.20 4.62
C ASP A 65 -12.56 -1.90 5.43
N ARG A 66 -11.63 -1.82 6.38
CA ARG A 66 -11.41 -0.66 7.26
C ARG A 66 -10.93 0.60 6.50
N PHE A 67 -10.50 0.48 5.25
CA PHE A 67 -10.03 1.62 4.46
C PHE A 67 -11.10 2.15 3.49
N TYR A 68 -12.15 1.38 3.19
CA TYR A 68 -13.29 1.86 2.40
C TYR A 68 -14.18 2.80 3.21
N ASP A 69 -14.27 2.59 4.52
CA ASP A 69 -14.94 3.49 5.48
C ASP A 69 -14.03 3.69 6.72
N PRO A 70 -13.01 4.56 6.61
CA PRO A 70 -12.01 4.72 7.66
C PRO A 70 -12.57 5.42 8.89
N ASP A 71 -12.39 4.79 10.05
CA ASP A 71 -12.75 5.41 11.33
C ASP A 71 -11.75 6.48 11.77
N GLU A 72 -12.05 7.14 12.90
CA GLU A 72 -11.26 8.26 13.43
C GLU A 72 -9.79 7.89 13.66
N GLU A 73 -9.48 6.65 14.06
CA GLU A 73 -8.11 6.19 14.28
C GLU A 73 -7.35 6.13 12.95
N CYS A 74 -7.95 5.53 11.91
CA CYS A 74 -7.37 5.50 10.57
C CYS A 74 -7.12 6.91 10.01
N LEU A 75 -8.09 7.81 10.16
CA LEU A 75 -7.98 9.20 9.71
C LEU A 75 -6.88 9.96 10.45
N GLN A 76 -6.75 9.74 11.76
CA GLN A 76 -5.69 10.32 12.58
C GLN A 76 -4.30 9.82 12.16
N ILE A 77 -4.15 8.52 11.93
CA ILE A 77 -2.89 7.93 11.44
C ILE A 77 -2.51 8.55 10.09
N ALA A 78 -3.44 8.61 9.13
CA ALA A 78 -3.17 9.20 7.81
C ALA A 78 -2.68 10.66 7.94
N LYS A 79 -3.38 11.46 8.75
CA LYS A 79 -3.04 12.86 9.01
C LYS A 79 -1.65 13.02 9.63
N LEU A 80 -1.33 12.28 10.70
CA LEU A 80 -0.04 12.35 11.37
C LEU A 80 1.10 11.77 10.52
N TYR A 81 0.81 10.77 9.70
CA TYR A 81 1.78 10.19 8.77
C TYR A 81 2.03 11.11 7.55
N GLY A 82 1.18 12.11 7.33
CA GLY A 82 1.32 13.11 6.27
C GLY A 82 0.84 12.62 4.91
N ILE A 83 -0.22 11.81 4.87
CA ILE A 83 -0.87 11.32 3.66
C ILE A 83 -2.38 11.58 3.70
N THR A 84 -3.04 11.55 2.54
CA THR A 84 -4.50 11.62 2.50
C THR A 84 -5.12 10.26 2.85
N PRO A 85 -6.38 10.18 3.32
CA PRO A 85 -7.05 8.90 3.51
C PRO A 85 -7.10 8.05 2.23
N ALA A 86 -7.33 8.68 1.08
CA ALA A 86 -7.32 7.99 -0.23
C ALA A 86 -5.94 7.41 -0.59
N ASP A 87 -4.85 8.02 -0.12
CA ASP A 87 -3.52 7.43 -0.33
C ASP A 87 -3.36 6.12 0.44
N MET A 88 -4.05 5.88 1.55
CA MET A 88 -3.91 4.62 2.29
C MET A 88 -4.27 3.40 1.44
N LEU A 89 -5.24 3.52 0.53
CA LEU A 89 -5.70 2.44 -0.35
C LEU A 89 -4.77 2.19 -1.55
N LYS A 90 -3.92 3.14 -1.92
CA LYS A 90 -3.06 2.99 -3.11
C LYS A 90 -1.98 1.94 -2.88
N GLY A 91 -1.86 0.98 -3.81
CA GLY A 91 -0.92 -0.14 -3.69
C GLY A 91 0.55 0.27 -3.56
N ASN A 92 0.92 1.41 -4.13
CA ASN A 92 2.28 1.96 -4.09
C ASN A 92 2.58 2.73 -2.78
N LYS A 93 1.62 2.79 -1.86
CA LYS A 93 1.79 3.40 -0.54
C LYS A 93 2.10 2.33 0.51
N GLY A 94 2.73 2.77 1.60
CA GLY A 94 3.24 1.87 2.63
C GLY A 94 2.17 1.00 3.31
N CYS A 95 0.95 1.52 3.46
CA CYS A 95 -0.17 0.85 4.13
C CYS A 95 -0.51 -0.50 3.48
N MET A 96 -0.55 -0.52 2.14
CA MET A 96 -0.94 -1.71 1.37
C MET A 96 0.11 -2.82 1.36
N ARG A 97 1.32 -2.56 1.86
CA ARG A 97 2.33 -3.62 2.09
C ARG A 97 1.88 -4.64 3.14
N CYS A 98 0.96 -4.26 4.04
CA CYS A 98 0.46 -5.10 5.11
C CYS A 98 -1.05 -5.25 5.16
N HIS A 99 -1.79 -4.39 4.46
CA HIS A 99 -3.25 -4.43 4.41
C HIS A 99 -3.81 -4.90 3.07
N GLY A 100 -2.97 -5.12 2.06
CA GLY A 100 -3.42 -5.59 0.76
C GLY A 100 -2.43 -6.54 0.07
N THR A 101 -2.87 -7.09 -1.06
CA THR A 101 -1.99 -7.70 -2.06
C THR A 101 -1.92 -6.79 -3.28
N VAL A 102 -0.76 -6.15 -3.46
CA VAL A 102 -0.54 -5.18 -4.53
C VAL A 102 -0.19 -5.91 -5.82
N ILE A 103 -1.11 -5.92 -6.79
CA ILE A 103 -0.83 -6.41 -8.14
C ILE A 103 0.18 -5.49 -8.81
N SER A 104 1.29 -6.05 -9.31
CA SER A 104 2.43 -5.25 -9.77
C SER A 104 2.06 -4.26 -10.87
N GLU A 105 1.25 -4.68 -11.84
CA GLU A 105 0.80 -3.84 -12.96
C GLU A 105 -0.21 -2.76 -12.55
N LYS A 106 -0.79 -2.88 -11.35
CA LYS A 106 -1.79 -1.97 -10.80
C LYS A 106 -1.29 -1.22 -9.57
N ALA A 107 0.01 -1.22 -9.29
CA ALA A 107 0.55 -0.68 -8.04
C ALA A 107 0.15 0.79 -7.79
N ALA A 108 -0.01 1.61 -8.82
CA ALA A 108 -0.43 3.00 -8.66
C ALA A 108 -1.94 3.19 -8.34
N ARG A 109 -2.75 2.13 -8.48
CA ARG A 109 -4.20 2.14 -8.24
C ARG A 109 -4.51 1.75 -6.80
N GLU A 110 -5.78 1.90 -6.42
CA GLU A 110 -6.29 1.32 -5.19
C GLU A 110 -6.14 -0.20 -5.19
N SER A 111 -5.84 -0.76 -4.03
CA SER A 111 -5.71 -2.21 -3.88
C SER A 111 -7.09 -2.86 -3.98
N GLU A 112 -7.18 -3.90 -4.78
CA GLU A 112 -8.42 -4.64 -5.05
C GLU A 112 -8.62 -5.82 -4.08
N TYR A 113 -7.55 -6.22 -3.40
CA TYR A 113 -7.52 -7.42 -2.55
C TYR A 113 -6.86 -7.12 -1.22
N GLY A 114 -7.46 -7.63 -0.14
CA GLY A 114 -6.79 -7.80 1.14
C GLY A 114 -5.54 -8.67 1.03
N VAL A 115 -4.89 -8.90 2.16
CA VAL A 115 -3.73 -9.78 2.24
C VAL A 115 -4.12 -11.17 1.73
N SER A 116 -3.50 -11.58 0.63
CA SER A 116 -3.84 -12.78 -0.13
C SER A 116 -2.65 -13.72 -0.30
N CYS A 117 -2.78 -14.70 -1.19
CA CYS A 117 -1.85 -15.82 -1.37
C CYS A 117 -0.39 -15.35 -1.52
N GLU A 118 -0.15 -14.40 -2.41
CA GLU A 118 1.19 -13.95 -2.78
C GLU A 118 1.84 -13.03 -1.71
N SER A 119 1.06 -12.52 -0.75
CA SER A 119 1.62 -11.80 0.41
C SER A 119 2.40 -12.74 1.34
N CYS A 120 2.08 -14.05 1.35
CA CYS A 120 2.83 -15.06 2.08
C CYS A 120 3.71 -15.92 1.17
N HIS A 121 3.17 -16.35 0.02
CA HIS A 121 3.86 -17.26 -0.90
C HIS A 121 4.85 -16.56 -1.84
N GLY A 122 4.86 -15.23 -1.90
CA GLY A 122 5.71 -14.45 -2.81
C GLY A 122 5.02 -14.14 -4.15
N PRO A 123 5.67 -13.34 -5.02
CA PRO A 123 5.10 -12.97 -6.32
C PRO A 123 5.02 -14.16 -7.28
N GLY A 124 3.82 -14.47 -7.78
CA GLY A 124 3.51 -15.74 -8.45
C GLY A 124 3.95 -15.85 -9.91
N SER A 125 4.28 -14.76 -10.59
CA SER A 125 4.62 -14.79 -12.04
C SER A 125 5.75 -15.75 -12.42
N GLY A 126 6.72 -15.97 -11.53
CA GLY A 126 7.81 -16.90 -11.78
C GLY A 126 7.43 -18.36 -11.59
N TYR A 127 6.53 -18.67 -10.64
CA TYR A 127 6.31 -20.04 -10.20
C TYR A 127 4.89 -20.57 -10.42
N LYS A 128 3.93 -19.73 -10.83
CA LYS A 128 2.52 -20.11 -11.03
C LYS A 128 2.36 -21.37 -11.88
N ASP A 129 3.06 -21.48 -12.98
CA ASP A 129 2.97 -22.65 -13.85
C ASP A 129 3.91 -23.79 -13.39
N PRO A 130 5.21 -23.54 -13.12
CA PRO A 130 6.14 -24.63 -12.86
C PRO A 130 5.99 -25.31 -11.48
N HIS A 131 5.31 -24.70 -10.50
CA HIS A 131 5.22 -25.29 -9.14
C HIS A 131 4.51 -26.66 -9.11
N SER A 132 3.68 -26.94 -10.12
CA SER A 132 2.90 -28.17 -10.23
C SER A 132 3.57 -29.24 -11.11
N GLU A 133 4.69 -28.90 -11.78
CA GLU A 133 5.44 -29.81 -12.62
C GLU A 133 5.96 -31.02 -11.82
N LYS A 134 5.98 -32.20 -12.46
CA LYS A 134 6.52 -33.42 -11.89
C LYS A 134 7.60 -34.02 -12.80
N PRO A 135 8.72 -34.48 -12.23
CA PRO A 135 9.15 -34.30 -10.84
C PRO A 135 9.72 -32.89 -10.59
N GLY A 136 9.76 -32.46 -9.32
CA GLY A 136 10.60 -31.33 -8.90
C GLY A 136 10.03 -29.91 -9.08
N GLY A 137 8.74 -29.76 -9.38
CA GLY A 137 8.11 -28.44 -9.58
C GLY A 137 8.24 -27.52 -8.37
N TYR A 138 8.18 -28.07 -7.15
CA TYR A 138 8.35 -27.29 -5.92
C TYR A 138 9.75 -26.69 -5.81
N GLU A 139 10.80 -27.48 -6.01
CA GLU A 139 12.20 -27.04 -5.94
C GLU A 139 12.51 -26.02 -7.03
N LYS A 140 11.89 -26.16 -8.21
CA LYS A 140 11.95 -25.16 -9.29
C LYS A 140 11.25 -23.87 -8.87
N ALA A 141 10.05 -23.95 -8.29
CA ALA A 141 9.29 -22.80 -7.82
C ALA A 141 10.05 -21.98 -6.75
N LEU A 142 10.77 -22.63 -5.83
CA LEU A 142 11.59 -21.96 -4.82
C LEU A 142 12.67 -21.06 -5.45
N LYS A 143 13.22 -21.46 -6.60
CA LYS A 143 14.19 -20.66 -7.36
C LYS A 143 13.54 -19.53 -8.17
N LEU A 144 12.21 -19.55 -8.28
CA LEU A 144 11.40 -18.65 -9.10
C LEU A 144 10.51 -17.73 -8.26
N GLY A 145 10.88 -17.50 -6.99
CA GLY A 145 10.23 -16.51 -6.12
C GLY A 145 9.22 -17.08 -5.11
N LEU A 146 8.97 -18.40 -5.10
CA LEU A 146 8.14 -19.03 -4.08
C LEU A 146 8.84 -18.98 -2.72
N VAL A 147 8.12 -18.52 -1.70
CA VAL A 147 8.58 -18.57 -0.31
C VAL A 147 8.42 -19.98 0.23
N GLU A 148 9.50 -20.55 0.77
CA GLU A 148 9.54 -21.88 1.38
C GLU A 148 8.86 -21.87 2.76
N LEU A 149 7.53 -21.72 2.78
CA LEU A 149 6.75 -21.62 4.02
C LEU A 149 6.66 -22.94 4.80
N GLU A 150 7.15 -24.07 4.29
CA GLU A 150 7.33 -25.28 5.11
C GLU A 150 8.45 -25.09 6.14
N ASN A 151 9.43 -24.25 5.85
CA ASN A 151 10.47 -23.86 6.79
C ASN A 151 9.90 -22.86 7.81
N LEU A 152 9.91 -23.22 9.09
CA LEU A 152 9.29 -22.43 10.16
C LEU A 152 9.94 -21.05 10.35
N ASP A 153 11.25 -20.94 10.13
CA ASP A 153 11.94 -19.64 10.21
C ASP A 153 11.46 -18.70 9.10
N LYS A 154 11.39 -19.21 7.86
CA LYS A 154 10.90 -18.42 6.70
C LYS A 154 9.42 -18.07 6.85
N ARG A 155 8.60 -18.99 7.35
CA ARG A 155 7.19 -18.74 7.67
C ARG A 155 7.05 -17.65 8.73
N ALA A 156 7.82 -17.72 9.81
CA ALA A 156 7.79 -16.70 10.86
C ALA A 156 8.18 -15.31 10.32
N VAL A 157 9.19 -15.24 9.44
CA VAL A 157 9.59 -13.99 8.76
C VAL A 157 8.44 -13.37 7.97
N ALA A 158 7.68 -14.18 7.22
CA ALA A 158 6.51 -13.71 6.49
C ALA A 158 5.45 -13.08 7.41
N CYS A 159 5.22 -13.67 8.59
CA CYS A 159 4.23 -13.15 9.55
C CYS A 159 4.70 -11.85 10.24
N VAL A 160 5.94 -11.80 10.74
CA VAL A 160 6.44 -10.63 11.49
C VAL A 160 6.61 -9.39 10.63
N TYR A 161 6.64 -9.54 9.30
CA TYR A 161 6.74 -8.40 8.39
C TYR A 161 5.62 -7.37 8.65
N CYS A 162 4.42 -7.84 8.99
CA CYS A 162 3.25 -7.00 9.29
C CYS A 162 2.76 -7.10 10.73
N HIS A 163 2.92 -8.26 11.36
CA HIS A 163 2.50 -8.45 12.75
C HIS A 163 3.52 -7.98 13.79
N PHE A 164 4.62 -7.36 13.35
CA PHE A 164 5.57 -6.68 14.20
C PHE A 164 6.11 -5.43 13.49
N ILE A 165 5.47 -4.30 13.78
CA ILE A 165 5.77 -3.00 13.18
C ILE A 165 6.84 -2.31 14.02
N THR A 166 7.91 -1.88 13.35
CA THR A 166 9.06 -1.22 13.97
C THR A 166 9.37 0.15 13.35
N GLU A 167 8.48 0.66 12.47
CA GLU A 167 8.69 1.94 11.81
C GLU A 167 8.27 3.09 12.74
N PRO A 168 9.21 3.95 13.20
CA PRO A 168 8.91 4.95 14.23
C PRO A 168 7.85 5.97 13.84
N LYS A 169 7.80 6.42 12.58
CA LYS A 169 6.84 7.43 12.15
C LYS A 169 5.41 6.91 12.20
N LEU A 170 5.18 5.68 11.77
CA LEU A 170 3.91 4.99 11.76
C LEU A 170 3.42 4.71 13.18
N ILE A 171 4.33 4.30 14.08
CA ILE A 171 4.03 4.10 15.50
C ILE A 171 3.67 5.43 16.17
N SER A 172 4.45 6.48 15.94
CA SER A 172 4.17 7.83 16.44
C SER A 172 2.87 8.41 15.89
N ALA A 173 2.42 7.96 14.72
CA ALA A 173 1.13 8.31 14.14
C ALA A 173 -0.06 7.59 14.81
N GLY A 174 0.19 6.64 15.72
CA GLY A 174 -0.84 5.90 16.46
C GLY A 174 -1.07 4.47 15.97
N HIS A 175 -0.32 3.98 14.98
CA HIS A 175 -0.46 2.61 14.51
C HIS A 175 0.05 1.60 15.56
N SER A 176 -0.69 0.49 15.76
CA SER A 176 -0.26 -0.57 16.70
C SER A 176 1.08 -1.20 16.31
N THR A 177 1.82 -1.71 17.30
CA THR A 177 3.10 -2.39 17.05
C THR A 177 2.93 -3.87 16.72
N GLY A 178 1.72 -4.41 16.91
CA GLY A 178 1.43 -5.83 16.81
C GLY A 178 1.65 -6.59 18.12
N GLU A 179 1.79 -5.89 19.25
CA GLU A 179 2.09 -6.46 20.57
C GLU A 179 1.04 -7.48 21.06
N LYS A 180 -0.19 -7.41 20.52
CA LYS A 180 -1.29 -8.36 20.82
C LYS A 180 -1.26 -9.61 19.94
N PHE A 181 -0.35 -9.70 18.97
CA PHE A 181 -0.28 -10.83 18.05
C PHE A 181 0.30 -12.08 18.72
N ASN A 182 -0.52 -13.13 18.85
CA ASN A 182 -0.09 -14.44 19.34
C ASN A 182 0.16 -15.39 18.17
N TYR A 183 1.44 -15.56 17.81
CA TYR A 183 1.85 -16.39 16.68
C TYR A 183 1.35 -17.84 16.78
N VAL A 184 1.52 -18.50 17.93
CA VAL A 184 1.12 -19.91 18.10
C VAL A 184 -0.39 -20.08 17.93
N THR A 185 -1.18 -19.16 18.49
CA THR A 185 -2.63 -19.18 18.33
C THR A 185 -3.04 -18.94 16.88
N LYS A 186 -2.39 -18.01 16.18
CA LYS A 186 -2.69 -17.72 14.77
C LYS A 186 -2.22 -18.83 13.82
N MET A 187 -1.16 -19.56 14.16
CA MET A 187 -0.76 -20.75 13.41
C MET A 187 -1.84 -21.86 13.42
N LYS A 188 -2.68 -21.92 14.45
CA LYS A 188 -3.83 -22.85 14.49
C LYS A 188 -4.87 -22.54 13.42
N SER A 189 -5.11 -21.26 13.10
CA SER A 189 -6.12 -20.90 12.11
C SER A 189 -5.71 -21.25 10.68
N ILE A 190 -4.42 -21.50 10.43
CA ILE A 190 -3.93 -21.89 9.11
C ILE A 190 -3.59 -23.40 9.00
N ALA A 191 -3.50 -24.12 10.12
CA ALA A 191 -3.23 -25.56 10.13
C ALA A 191 -4.41 -26.40 9.58
N ASN A 192 -4.20 -27.71 9.37
CA ASN A 192 -5.27 -28.65 9.00
C ASN A 192 -6.47 -28.53 9.99
N PRO A 193 -7.73 -28.44 9.52
CA PRO A 193 -8.22 -28.68 8.15
C PRO A 193 -8.34 -27.48 7.23
N ASN A 194 -7.73 -26.35 7.59
CA ASN A 194 -7.87 -25.10 6.87
C ASN A 194 -6.90 -25.03 5.67
N HIS A 195 -5.87 -24.19 5.75
CA HIS A 195 -4.94 -23.97 4.65
C HIS A 195 -3.96 -25.14 4.49
N TRP A 196 -3.18 -25.44 5.53
CA TRP A 196 -2.20 -26.52 5.50
C TRP A 196 -2.88 -27.90 5.57
N LYS A 197 -2.35 -28.87 4.82
CA LYS A 197 -2.74 -30.28 4.96
C LYS A 197 -2.14 -30.92 6.22
N LYS A 198 -0.99 -30.41 6.66
CA LYS A 198 -0.26 -30.89 7.83
C LYS A 198 -0.94 -30.40 9.12
N PRO A 199 -0.90 -31.19 10.21
CA PRO A 199 -1.34 -30.71 11.52
C PRO A 199 -0.50 -29.51 11.97
N LEU A 200 -0.98 -28.83 13.01
CA LEU A 200 -0.22 -27.75 13.64
C LEU A 200 1.13 -28.27 14.17
N GLU A 201 2.20 -27.54 13.87
CA GLU A 201 3.50 -27.83 14.46
C GLU A 201 3.51 -27.56 15.97
N PRO A 202 4.25 -28.35 16.76
CA PRO A 202 4.38 -28.15 18.20
C PRO A 202 4.82 -26.72 18.58
N ALA A 203 4.30 -26.22 19.70
CA ALA A 203 4.53 -24.84 20.14
C ALA A 203 6.00 -24.55 20.47
N ASP A 204 6.75 -25.56 20.89
CA ASP A 204 8.20 -25.50 21.13
C ASP A 204 9.03 -25.37 19.85
N GLN A 205 8.46 -25.68 18.68
CA GLN A 205 9.07 -25.38 17.37
C GLN A 205 8.65 -24.02 16.82
N LEU A 206 7.38 -23.65 17.00
CA LEU A 206 6.84 -22.37 16.51
C LEU A 206 7.41 -21.16 17.24
N LYS A 207 7.52 -21.22 18.58
CA LYS A 207 7.96 -20.07 19.40
C LYS A 207 9.40 -19.65 19.08
N PRO A 208 10.41 -20.56 18.96
CA PRO A 208 11.77 -20.16 18.64
C PRO A 208 11.89 -19.52 17.26
N ALA A 209 11.22 -20.07 16.24
CA ALA A 209 11.22 -19.50 14.89
C ALA A 209 10.67 -18.06 14.90
N PHE A 210 9.57 -17.83 15.62
CA PHE A 210 8.99 -16.49 15.78
C PHE A 210 9.90 -15.54 16.54
N ALA A 211 10.48 -15.97 17.66
CA ALA A 211 11.41 -15.15 18.43
C ALA A 211 12.64 -14.76 17.60
N LYS A 212 13.16 -15.68 16.78
CA LYS A 212 14.25 -15.41 15.84
C LYS A 212 13.84 -14.36 14.79
N ALA A 213 12.64 -14.47 14.23
CA ALA A 213 12.12 -13.51 13.27
C ALA A 213 11.90 -12.10 13.89
N LEU A 214 11.37 -12.03 15.11
CA LEU A 214 11.26 -10.77 15.87
C LEU A 214 12.64 -10.13 16.11
N LYS A 215 13.62 -10.93 16.55
CA LYS A 215 14.99 -10.44 16.77
C LYS A 215 15.61 -9.89 15.49
N ALA A 216 15.36 -10.53 14.34
CA ALA A 216 15.84 -10.07 13.04
C ALA A 216 15.20 -8.75 12.59
N ARG A 217 13.98 -8.43 13.05
CA ARG A 217 13.29 -7.16 12.77
C ARG A 217 13.80 -5.99 13.63
N GLY A 218 14.57 -6.27 14.67
CA GLY A 218 15.06 -5.28 15.62
C GLY A 218 14.06 -4.99 16.75
N PRO A 219 14.42 -4.15 17.73
CA PRO A 219 13.52 -3.80 18.81
C PRO A 219 12.32 -3.00 18.30
N ALA A 220 11.14 -3.19 18.92
CA ALA A 220 10.04 -2.27 18.74
C ALA A 220 10.46 -0.89 19.26
N PRO A 221 10.30 0.20 18.49
CA PRO A 221 10.50 1.54 19.00
C PRO A 221 9.60 1.77 20.20
N VAL A 222 10.19 2.18 21.32
CA VAL A 222 9.40 2.72 22.42
C VAL A 222 8.84 4.04 21.90
N ALA A 223 7.53 4.17 21.81
CA ALA A 223 6.87 5.40 21.38
C ALA A 223 7.24 6.53 22.36
N ARG A 224 8.35 7.23 22.11
CA ARG A 224 8.53 8.57 22.65
C ARG A 224 7.65 9.45 21.79
N ALA A 225 6.52 9.86 22.36
CA ALA A 225 5.76 10.96 21.82
C ALA A 225 6.74 12.14 21.64
N GLU A 226 7.12 12.44 20.41
CA GLU A 226 7.67 13.75 20.13
C GLU A 226 6.60 14.77 20.53
N PRO A 227 6.95 15.83 21.28
CA PRO A 227 5.99 16.84 21.66
C PRO A 227 5.34 17.39 20.38
N ALA A 228 4.01 17.43 20.39
CA ALA A 228 3.26 18.02 19.29
C ALA A 228 3.85 19.40 18.94
N PRO A 229 3.95 19.75 17.65
CA PRO A 229 4.29 21.11 17.25
C PRO A 229 3.40 22.10 18.03
N PRO A 230 3.95 23.21 18.54
CA PRO A 230 3.17 24.17 19.31
C PRO A 230 1.94 24.58 18.49
N THR A 231 0.78 24.49 19.12
CA THR A 231 -0.48 24.97 18.54
C THR A 231 -0.28 26.43 18.11
N PRO A 232 -0.65 26.80 16.87
CA PRO A 232 -0.65 28.20 16.45
C PRO A 232 -1.50 29.00 17.44
N LYS A 233 -0.95 30.10 17.97
CA LYS A 233 -1.69 31.00 18.86
C LYS A 233 -2.98 31.43 18.16
N PRO A 234 -4.14 31.41 18.85
CA PRO A 234 -5.38 31.92 18.28
C PRO A 234 -5.20 33.37 17.85
N THR A 235 -5.39 33.65 16.57
CA THR A 235 -5.53 35.01 16.06
C THR A 235 -6.84 35.59 16.63
N PRO A 236 -6.86 36.86 17.11
CA PRO A 236 -8.08 37.46 17.63
C PRO A 236 -9.21 37.40 16.60
N ILE A 237 -10.30 36.75 16.97
CA ILE A 237 -11.53 36.70 16.18
C ILE A 237 -12.21 38.08 16.29
N ALA A 238 -12.54 38.68 15.15
CA ALA A 238 -13.32 39.91 15.08
C ALA A 238 -14.70 39.72 15.76
N PRO A 239 -15.27 40.75 16.40
CA PRO A 239 -16.50 40.61 17.18
C PRO A 239 -17.67 40.15 16.29
N THR A 240 -18.39 39.14 16.78
CA THR A 240 -19.58 38.55 16.16
C THR A 240 -20.78 39.51 16.23
N PRO A 241 -21.69 39.51 15.22
CA PRO A 241 -22.94 40.27 15.27
C PRO A 241 -23.90 39.74 16.35
N PRO A 242 -24.88 40.54 16.80
CA PRO A 242 -25.79 40.16 17.88
C PRO A 242 -26.73 39.00 17.50
N PRO A 243 -27.22 38.24 18.50
CA PRO A 243 -27.95 36.99 18.28
C PRO A 243 -29.38 37.22 17.78
N VAL A 244 -29.77 36.42 16.78
CA VAL A 244 -31.18 36.24 16.38
C VAL A 244 -31.82 35.28 17.40
N LYS A 245 -33.02 35.61 17.86
CA LYS A 245 -33.81 34.78 18.78
C LYS A 245 -34.49 33.66 18.00
N ASP A 246 -33.99 32.44 18.12
CA ASP A 246 -34.73 31.25 17.73
C ASP A 246 -35.46 30.65 18.93
N VAL A 247 -36.72 30.30 18.69
CA VAL A 247 -37.66 29.72 19.65
C VAL A 247 -37.21 28.29 19.98
N VAL A 248 -36.90 28.04 21.24
CA VAL A 248 -36.65 26.70 21.78
C VAL A 248 -38.00 26.04 22.09
N THR A 249 -38.27 24.89 21.48
CA THR A 249 -39.33 23.97 21.94
C THR A 249 -38.68 22.84 22.75
N ASP A 250 -39.07 22.74 24.03
CA ASP A 250 -38.65 21.71 24.99
C ASP A 250 -39.33 20.35 24.71
N GLU A 251 -38.83 19.59 23.73
CA GLU A 251 -39.16 18.15 23.63
C GLU A 251 -37.89 17.31 23.43
N PRO A 252 -37.64 16.29 24.29
CA PRO A 252 -36.47 15.43 24.15
C PRO A 252 -36.60 14.48 22.94
N PRO A 253 -35.49 14.20 22.21
CA PRO A 253 -35.53 13.34 21.04
C PRO A 253 -35.84 11.88 21.42
N PRO A 254 -36.64 11.15 20.62
CA PRO A 254 -36.97 9.76 20.91
C PRO A 254 -35.75 8.84 20.72
N SER A 255 -35.63 7.84 21.59
CA SER A 255 -34.58 6.82 21.53
C SER A 255 -34.65 6.01 20.23
N PRO A 256 -33.49 5.66 19.61
CA PRO A 256 -33.49 4.91 18.36
C PRO A 256 -33.91 3.45 18.59
N LYS A 257 -34.85 2.97 17.77
CA LYS A 257 -35.30 1.57 17.78
C LYS A 257 -34.22 0.64 17.18
N PRO A 258 -34.08 -0.61 17.65
CA PRO A 258 -33.17 -1.59 17.06
C PRO A 258 -33.54 -1.87 15.59
N ARG A 259 -32.54 -1.80 14.69
CA ARG A 259 -32.72 -2.12 13.27
C ARG A 259 -32.75 -3.64 13.06
N PRO A 260 -33.68 -4.21 12.27
CA PRO A 260 -33.68 -5.63 11.93
C PRO A 260 -32.42 -5.98 11.12
N ARG A 261 -31.87 -7.18 11.38
CA ARG A 261 -30.74 -7.73 10.63
C ARG A 261 -31.17 -7.96 9.15
N PRO A 262 -30.37 -7.54 8.15
CA PRO A 262 -30.70 -7.78 6.75
C PRO A 262 -30.81 -9.28 6.45
N VAL A 263 -31.88 -9.67 5.78
CA VAL A 263 -32.06 -11.01 5.20
C VAL A 263 -31.11 -11.13 4.00
N PRO A 264 -30.44 -12.28 3.77
CA PRO A 264 -29.55 -12.45 2.63
C PRO A 264 -30.30 -12.24 1.31
N ILE A 265 -29.84 -11.28 0.51
CA ILE A 265 -30.33 -11.03 -0.85
C ILE A 265 -29.63 -12.04 -1.78
N PRO A 266 -30.36 -12.81 -2.60
CA PRO A 266 -29.74 -13.68 -3.60
C PRO A 266 -28.90 -12.85 -4.59
N PRO A 267 -27.77 -13.39 -5.09
CA PRO A 267 -26.84 -12.63 -5.92
C PRO A 267 -27.53 -12.14 -7.19
N ALA A 268 -27.40 -10.85 -7.47
CA ALA A 268 -27.87 -10.25 -8.71
C ALA A 268 -27.17 -10.90 -9.93
N PRO A 269 -27.86 -11.06 -11.06
CA PRO A 269 -27.22 -11.49 -12.30
C PRO A 269 -26.11 -10.49 -12.68
N ARG A 270 -24.97 -11.02 -13.16
CA ARG A 270 -23.78 -10.23 -13.49
C ARG A 270 -24.12 -9.16 -14.54
N PRO A 271 -23.76 -7.89 -14.34
CA PRO A 271 -23.87 -6.90 -15.39
C PRO A 271 -22.90 -7.24 -16.53
N VAL A 272 -23.43 -7.21 -17.76
CA VAL A 272 -22.63 -7.35 -18.98
C VAL A 272 -21.87 -6.04 -19.18
N LEU A 273 -20.54 -6.08 -19.19
CA LEU A 273 -19.72 -4.90 -19.49
C LEU A 273 -19.93 -4.48 -20.96
N PRO A 274 -20.19 -3.19 -21.26
CA PRO A 274 -20.21 -2.68 -22.62
C PRO A 274 -18.81 -2.76 -23.25
N THR A 275 -18.74 -3.20 -24.50
CA THR A 275 -17.48 -3.45 -25.24
C THR A 275 -16.81 -2.16 -25.76
N ALA A 276 -17.37 -0.98 -25.50
CA ALA A 276 -16.71 0.30 -25.78
C ALA A 276 -17.44 1.42 -25.00
N LEU A 277 -16.68 2.38 -24.48
CA LEU A 277 -17.25 3.66 -24.05
C LEU A 277 -17.77 4.39 -25.31
N PRO A 278 -18.98 4.97 -25.29
CA PRO A 278 -19.45 5.81 -26.38
C PRO A 278 -18.47 6.98 -26.55
N ALA A 279 -18.14 7.30 -27.81
CA ALA A 279 -17.44 8.54 -28.12
C ALA A 279 -18.39 9.69 -27.78
N GLU A 280 -18.27 10.22 -26.56
CA GLU A 280 -18.94 11.47 -26.20
C GLU A 280 -18.38 12.59 -27.07
N ASP A 281 -19.28 13.48 -27.46
CA ASP A 281 -19.02 14.66 -28.28
C ASP A 281 -18.10 15.63 -27.53
N VAL A 282 -16.77 15.42 -27.62
CA VAL A 282 -15.77 16.26 -26.95
C VAL A 282 -15.71 17.60 -27.67
N GLN A 283 -16.65 18.50 -27.34
CA GLN A 283 -16.48 19.89 -27.71
C GLN A 283 -15.20 20.43 -27.05
N PRO A 284 -14.33 21.13 -27.80
CA PRO A 284 -13.09 21.66 -27.26
C PRO A 284 -13.39 22.65 -26.14
N LEU A 285 -12.87 22.37 -24.95
CA LEU A 285 -13.04 23.24 -23.79
C LEU A 285 -12.12 24.46 -23.91
N THR A 286 -12.70 25.62 -24.23
CA THR A 286 -11.96 26.89 -24.21
C THR A 286 -11.75 27.33 -22.77
N LEU A 287 -10.48 27.53 -22.39
CA LEU A 287 -10.08 27.98 -21.06
C LEU A 287 -9.35 29.32 -21.14
N ASP A 288 -9.48 30.12 -20.10
CA ASP A 288 -8.68 31.34 -19.95
C ASP A 288 -7.17 31.01 -19.91
N PRO A 289 -6.27 31.93 -20.29
CA PRO A 289 -4.83 31.70 -20.24
C PRO A 289 -4.35 31.27 -18.84
N PHE A 290 -3.35 30.39 -18.80
CA PHE A 290 -2.74 29.99 -17.54
C PHE A 290 -1.98 31.18 -16.92
N PRO A 291 -2.09 31.43 -15.60
CA PRO A 291 -1.34 32.50 -14.96
C PRO A 291 0.16 32.36 -15.17
N THR A 292 0.85 33.48 -15.43
CA THR A 292 2.31 33.47 -15.63
C THR A 292 3.02 33.01 -14.36
N VAL A 293 3.83 31.98 -14.51
CA VAL A 293 4.78 31.50 -13.49
C VAL A 293 6.15 32.06 -13.82
N THR A 294 6.86 32.56 -12.82
CA THR A 294 8.23 33.09 -12.95
C THR A 294 9.15 32.38 -11.96
N ASP A 295 10.46 32.57 -12.09
CA ASP A 295 11.45 31.94 -11.21
C ASP A 295 11.34 32.38 -9.73
N SER A 296 10.59 33.45 -9.45
CA SER A 296 10.29 33.91 -8.09
C SER A 296 8.98 33.36 -7.51
N THR A 297 8.21 32.55 -8.26
CA THR A 297 6.95 31.99 -7.77
C THR A 297 7.21 30.91 -6.72
N SER A 298 6.70 31.11 -5.51
CA SER A 298 6.85 30.16 -4.41
C SER A 298 6.07 28.87 -4.66
N LEU A 299 6.46 27.80 -3.96
CA LEU A 299 5.75 26.52 -4.03
C LEU A 299 4.28 26.67 -3.59
N GLN A 300 3.99 27.49 -2.58
CA GLN A 300 2.60 27.72 -2.15
C GLN A 300 1.78 28.43 -3.23
N GLU A 301 2.35 29.41 -3.94
CA GLU A 301 1.68 30.12 -5.03
C GLU A 301 1.45 29.21 -6.24
N LEU A 302 2.43 28.36 -6.58
CA LEU A 302 2.29 27.34 -7.62
C LEU A 302 1.14 26.37 -7.32
N ILE A 303 1.09 25.85 -6.09
CA ILE A 303 0.02 24.95 -5.66
C ILE A 303 -1.35 25.66 -5.73
N LEU A 304 -1.42 26.92 -5.35
CA LEU A 304 -2.65 27.70 -5.41
C LEU A 304 -3.11 27.95 -6.85
N ILE A 305 -2.19 28.25 -7.77
CA ILE A 305 -2.48 28.42 -9.20
C ILE A 305 -3.04 27.11 -9.79
N LEU A 306 -2.39 25.99 -9.49
CA LEU A 306 -2.83 24.67 -9.96
C LEU A 306 -4.19 24.27 -9.39
N LYS A 307 -4.42 24.50 -8.09
CA LYS A 307 -5.70 24.23 -7.44
C LYS A 307 -6.83 25.02 -8.09
N LYS A 308 -6.66 26.34 -8.29
CA LYS A 308 -7.66 27.18 -8.95
C LYS A 308 -7.96 26.73 -10.37
N ARG A 309 -6.95 26.25 -11.11
CA ARG A 309 -7.15 25.73 -12.47
C ARG A 309 -7.95 24.43 -12.47
N LEU A 310 -7.68 23.53 -11.52
CA LEU A 310 -8.43 22.27 -11.37
C LEU A 310 -9.88 22.53 -10.95
N GLU A 311 -10.12 23.45 -10.03
CA GLU A 311 -11.48 23.87 -9.65
C GLU A 311 -12.25 24.46 -10.83
N TYR A 312 -11.58 25.28 -11.65
CA TYR A 312 -12.20 25.83 -12.87
C TYR A 312 -12.57 24.74 -13.89
N LEU A 313 -11.70 23.75 -14.08
CA LEU A 313 -11.99 22.60 -14.93
C LEU A 313 -13.19 21.79 -14.41
N TYR A 314 -13.24 21.56 -13.10
CA TYR A 314 -14.35 20.85 -12.46
C TYR A 314 -15.70 21.57 -12.68
N GLN A 315 -15.72 22.90 -12.48
CA GLN A 315 -16.91 23.72 -12.73
C GLN A 315 -17.36 23.69 -14.19
N LYS A 316 -16.41 23.63 -15.14
CA LYS A 316 -16.72 23.63 -16.58
C LYS A 316 -17.11 22.27 -17.15
N THR A 317 -16.72 21.19 -16.49
CA THR A 317 -16.99 19.81 -16.92
C THR A 317 -18.14 19.15 -16.16
N GLY A 318 -18.78 19.87 -15.24
CA GLY A 318 -19.96 19.40 -14.51
C GLY A 318 -19.67 18.52 -13.30
N GLY A 319 -18.39 18.29 -12.97
CA GLY A 319 -17.99 17.24 -12.03
C GLY A 319 -18.19 15.85 -12.66
N ILE A 320 -17.22 14.97 -12.48
CA ILE A 320 -17.37 13.56 -12.88
C ILE A 320 -18.05 12.88 -11.68
N ASP A 321 -19.38 12.74 -11.75
CA ASP A 321 -20.16 11.90 -10.83
C ASP A 321 -19.83 10.41 -10.99
#